data_AF-A0A3P5WNU6-F1
#
_entry.id   AF-A0A3P5WNU6-F1
#
_cell.length_a   1.000
_cell.length_b   1.000
_cell.length_c   1.000
_cell.angle_alpha   90.00
_cell.angle_beta   90.00
_cell.angle_gamma   90.00
#
_symmetry.space_group_name_H-M   'P 1'
#
loop_
_entity.id
_entity.type
_entity.pdbx_description
1 polymer ?
#
loop_
_entity_poly.entity_id
_entity_poly.type
_entity_poly.pdbx_seq_one_letter_code
_entity_poly.pdbx_strand_id
1 'polypeptide(L)'
;MIQVFVTRQQMQDTMGTDGPKAVALGSFFGFVSLSCSFAALSGARALFAKGAGLVPSMAFLLASTNLVVELGIIIAIFLGWQFVVGEYVGGVLLILLMWLVIRLTGRVAPIDEARENARESQEAEESGSDDDRRIGAKLRSVETWGAVATRYFMEWQMVWKNVTVGFTVAGIIAAFVPRAFFEWLFIGGDDPNFLELAAQALVGPVAAFFTFIGSMGNIPLAAVLYGNGVAFAGIMAFIFSDLVVIPVLRVNAKYYGWKMAIYILGVFLVVLVVTALLLHYGFAALGMLPSADQVQAVTDREFFKIDYTFWLNTAFVAVSAVFVGWKIKRSGFETSLGKGFLEKLLFGLALLSYTWLAIGLFVV
;
A
#
# COMPACT_ATOMS: atom_id res chain seq x y z
N MET A 1 5.11 -10.58 14.08
CA MET A 1 6.02 -11.62 14.64
C MET A 1 7.37 -11.06 15.09
N ILE A 2 8.07 -10.23 14.32
CA ILE A 2 9.40 -9.69 14.71
C ILE A 2 9.36 -8.90 16.03
N GLN A 3 8.29 -8.14 16.29
CA GLN A 3 8.08 -7.36 17.52
C GLN A 3 8.09 -8.20 18.82
N VAL A 4 7.84 -9.51 18.71
CA VAL A 4 7.72 -10.43 19.86
C VAL A 4 9.07 -11.07 20.22
N PHE A 5 10.01 -11.16 19.27
CA PHE A 5 11.25 -11.92 19.44
C PHE A 5 12.50 -11.06 19.65
N VAL A 6 12.45 -9.75 19.40
CA VAL A 6 13.62 -8.85 19.48
C VAL A 6 13.48 -7.85 20.62
N THR A 7 14.47 -7.83 21.52
CA THR A 7 14.50 -6.91 22.67
C THR A 7 14.85 -5.47 22.25
N ARG A 8 14.47 -4.48 23.07
CA ARG A 8 14.78 -3.05 22.84
C ARG A 8 16.28 -2.81 22.68
N GLN A 9 17.10 -3.52 23.45
CA GLN A 9 18.55 -3.40 23.44
C GLN A 9 19.14 -3.96 22.14
N GLN A 10 18.70 -5.13 21.70
CA GLN A 10 19.08 -5.69 20.40
C GLN A 10 18.65 -4.82 19.21
N MET A 11 17.46 -4.20 19.29
CA MET A 11 16.98 -3.24 18.28
C MET A 11 17.85 -1.99 18.22
N GLN A 12 18.24 -1.42 19.36
CA GLN A 12 19.13 -0.27 19.42
C GLN A 12 20.54 -0.59 18.93
N ASP A 13 21.08 -1.75 19.29
CA ASP A 13 22.45 -2.14 18.90
C ASP A 13 22.59 -2.41 17.40
N THR A 14 21.53 -2.96 16.75
CA THR A 14 21.58 -3.34 15.33
C THR A 14 20.94 -2.33 14.39
N MET A 15 19.92 -1.59 14.83
CA MET A 15 19.15 -0.62 14.03
C MET A 15 19.08 0.78 14.64
N GLY A 16 19.75 1.06 15.75
CA GLY A 16 19.73 2.39 16.37
C GLY A 16 20.49 3.48 15.59
N THR A 17 21.21 3.10 14.54
CA THR A 17 21.98 4.03 13.69
C THR A 17 21.34 4.20 12.31
N ASP A 18 21.53 5.36 11.68
CA ASP A 18 21.10 5.60 10.29
C ASP A 18 22.14 5.11 9.25
N GLY A 19 22.95 4.11 9.65
CA GLY A 19 23.99 3.52 8.81
C GLY A 19 23.45 2.53 7.78
N PRO A 20 24.22 2.22 6.72
CA PRO A 20 23.77 1.36 5.62
C PRO A 20 23.38 -0.06 6.07
N LYS A 21 24.05 -0.60 7.11
CA LYS A 21 23.71 -1.91 7.69
C LYS A 21 22.32 -1.91 8.33
N ALA A 22 21.96 -0.86 9.06
CA ALA A 22 20.67 -0.74 9.71
C ALA A 22 19.54 -0.57 8.68
N VAL A 23 19.77 0.23 7.62
CA VAL A 23 18.83 0.38 6.51
C VAL A 23 18.60 -0.95 5.81
N ALA A 24 19.66 -1.68 5.46
CA ALA A 24 19.55 -2.99 4.81
C ALA A 24 18.77 -3.99 5.68
N LEU A 25 19.03 -4.03 6.99
CA LEU A 25 18.27 -4.86 7.92
C LEU A 25 16.80 -4.43 7.97
N GLY A 26 16.51 -3.14 8.13
CA GLY A 26 15.15 -2.60 8.14
C GLY A 26 14.37 -3.00 6.88
N SER A 27 14.98 -2.82 5.70
CA SER A 27 14.39 -3.22 4.43
C SER A 27 14.18 -4.73 4.33
N PHE A 28 15.15 -5.54 4.76
CA PHE A 28 15.00 -7.00 4.74
C PHE A 28 13.84 -7.46 5.62
N PHE A 29 13.73 -6.94 6.84
CA PHE A 29 12.61 -7.26 7.72
C PHE A 29 11.28 -6.74 7.19
N GLY A 30 11.26 -5.58 6.54
CA GLY A 30 10.08 -5.04 5.88
C GLY A 30 9.59 -5.96 4.77
N PHE A 31 10.51 -6.32 3.85
CA PHE A 31 10.24 -7.26 2.76
C PHE A 31 9.67 -8.60 3.27
N VAL A 32 10.25 -9.17 4.33
CA VAL A 32 9.78 -10.44 4.92
C VAL A 32 8.45 -10.28 5.65
N SER A 33 8.14 -9.10 6.18
CA SER A 33 6.90 -8.86 6.95
C SER A 33 5.65 -8.94 6.08
N LEU A 34 5.75 -8.71 4.76
CA LEU A 34 4.65 -8.80 3.78
C LEU A 34 3.32 -8.24 4.36
N SER A 35 3.37 -7.00 4.83
CA SER A 35 2.27 -6.39 5.59
C SER A 35 1.58 -5.30 4.77
N CYS A 36 0.25 -5.18 4.91
CA CYS A 36 -0.50 -4.06 4.31
C CYS A 36 0.00 -2.71 4.84
N SER A 37 -0.26 -1.59 4.13
CA SER A 37 0.30 -0.28 4.48
C SER A 37 0.01 0.15 5.94
N PHE A 38 -1.16 -0.21 6.51
CA PHE A 38 -1.47 0.09 7.92
C PHE A 38 -0.72 -0.77 8.93
N ALA A 39 -0.57 -2.07 8.65
CA ALA A 39 0.24 -2.96 9.48
C ALA A 39 1.74 -2.63 9.37
N ALA A 40 2.19 -2.17 8.21
CA ALA A 40 3.55 -1.68 8.00
C ALA A 40 3.79 -0.38 8.81
N LEU A 41 2.84 0.56 8.84
CA LEU A 41 2.93 1.79 9.64
C LEU A 41 3.04 1.52 11.14
N SER A 42 2.20 0.64 11.68
CA SER A 42 2.28 0.24 13.10
C SER A 42 3.57 -0.53 13.39
N GLY A 43 4.02 -1.37 12.44
CA GLY A 43 5.31 -2.04 12.45
C GLY A 43 6.49 -1.07 12.59
N ALA A 44 6.57 -0.11 11.66
CA ALA A 44 7.61 0.92 11.62
C ALA A 44 7.64 1.77 12.89
N ARG A 45 6.46 2.16 13.39
CA ARG A 45 6.30 2.90 14.65
C ARG A 45 6.85 2.13 15.83
N ALA A 46 6.50 0.85 15.97
CA ALA A 46 6.98 0.02 17.05
C ALA A 46 8.51 -0.17 17.00
N LEU A 47 9.10 -0.31 15.80
CA LEU A 47 10.57 -0.35 15.66
C LEU A 47 11.20 0.97 16.11
N PHE A 48 10.61 2.10 15.70
CA PHE A 48 11.11 3.43 16.05
C PHE A 48 11.00 3.73 17.56
N ALA A 49 9.87 3.38 18.18
CA ALA A 49 9.64 3.54 19.61
C ALA A 49 10.56 2.65 20.46
N LYS A 50 10.85 1.43 20.00
CA LYS A 50 11.87 0.52 20.56
C LYS A 50 13.31 0.95 20.31
N GLY A 51 13.53 2.10 19.67
CA GLY A 51 14.84 2.74 19.59
C GLY A 51 15.59 2.50 18.28
N ALA A 52 14.95 1.98 17.24
CA ALA A 52 15.51 2.06 15.88
C ALA A 52 15.65 3.53 15.44
N GLY A 53 16.61 3.78 14.56
CA GLY A 53 16.74 5.06 13.85
C GLY A 53 15.52 5.35 12.98
N LEU A 54 15.32 6.62 12.62
CA LEU A 54 14.21 7.00 11.75
C LEU A 54 14.33 6.32 10.38
N VAL A 55 15.53 6.36 9.79
CA VAL A 55 15.78 5.81 8.46
C VAL A 55 15.49 4.30 8.42
N PRO A 56 16.05 3.44 9.29
CA PRO A 56 15.74 2.01 9.25
C PRO A 56 14.26 1.70 9.48
N SER A 57 13.55 2.47 10.31
CA SER A 57 12.10 2.31 10.49
C SER A 57 11.31 2.68 9.24
N MET A 58 11.66 3.77 8.56
CA MET A 58 11.01 4.14 7.29
C MET A 58 11.43 3.20 6.14
N ALA A 59 12.64 2.66 6.18
CA ALA A 59 13.10 1.65 5.22
C ALA A 59 12.34 0.32 5.38
N PHE A 60 12.02 -0.05 6.62
CA PHE A 60 11.10 -1.15 6.92
C PHE A 60 9.71 -0.88 6.34
N LEU A 61 9.18 0.34 6.54
CA LEU A 61 7.87 0.74 6.00
C LEU A 61 7.82 0.59 4.47
N LEU A 62 8.75 1.25 3.76
CA LEU A 62 8.82 1.22 2.29
C LEU A 62 9.03 -0.19 1.75
N ALA A 63 9.94 -0.97 2.35
CA ALA A 63 10.17 -2.34 1.90
C ALA A 63 8.95 -3.24 2.13
N SER A 64 8.21 -3.03 3.23
CA SER A 64 7.01 -3.83 3.51
C SER A 64 5.84 -3.50 2.59
N THR A 65 5.82 -2.36 1.91
CA THR A 65 4.72 -1.95 1.01
C THR A 65 5.07 -2.06 -0.47
N ASN A 66 6.34 -1.82 -0.85
CA ASN A 66 6.77 -1.70 -2.25
C ASN A 66 7.68 -2.84 -2.75
N LEU A 67 8.12 -3.76 -1.87
CA LEU A 67 8.85 -4.97 -2.28
C LEU A 67 8.00 -6.23 -2.15
N VAL A 68 6.69 -6.09 -1.98
CA VAL A 68 5.77 -7.21 -1.76
C VAL A 68 5.58 -8.02 -3.05
N VAL A 69 5.78 -9.33 -2.95
CA VAL A 69 5.64 -10.25 -4.10
C VAL A 69 4.21 -10.25 -4.64
N GLU A 70 3.21 -10.17 -3.76
CA GLU A 70 1.79 -10.10 -4.11
C GLU A 70 1.48 -8.92 -5.04
N LEU A 71 2.01 -7.72 -4.73
CA LEU A 71 1.80 -6.54 -5.54
C LEU A 71 2.42 -6.69 -6.93
N GLY A 72 3.60 -7.30 -7.01
CA GLY A 72 4.25 -7.61 -8.29
C GLY A 72 3.42 -8.53 -9.19
N ILE A 73 2.69 -9.49 -8.62
CA ILE A 73 1.78 -10.35 -9.39
C ILE A 73 0.60 -9.54 -9.95
N ILE A 74 0.00 -8.68 -9.13
CA ILE A 74 -1.12 -7.80 -9.57
C ILE A 74 -0.64 -6.87 -10.68
N ILE A 75 0.51 -6.23 -10.52
CA ILE A 75 1.11 -5.36 -11.54
C ILE A 75 1.39 -6.13 -12.83
N ALA A 76 1.94 -7.36 -12.74
CA ALA A 76 2.18 -8.20 -13.91
C ALA A 76 0.89 -8.46 -14.72
N ILE A 77 -0.21 -8.69 -14.00
CA ILE A 77 -1.52 -8.98 -14.57
C ILE A 77 -2.11 -7.75 -15.28
N PHE A 78 -1.99 -6.57 -14.67
CA PHE A 78 -2.69 -5.35 -15.12
C PHE A 78 -1.88 -4.43 -16.03
N LEU A 79 -0.56 -4.38 -15.86
CA LEU A 79 0.32 -3.39 -16.47
C LEU A 79 1.47 -4.04 -17.26
N GLY A 80 1.83 -5.28 -16.93
CA GLY A 80 2.91 -6.03 -17.58
C GLY A 80 4.20 -6.05 -16.79
N TRP A 81 5.19 -6.79 -17.29
CA TRP A 81 6.42 -7.10 -16.55
C TRP A 81 7.33 -5.88 -16.34
N GLN A 82 7.30 -4.90 -17.25
CA GLN A 82 8.10 -3.68 -17.15
C GLN A 82 7.77 -2.90 -15.88
N PHE A 83 6.49 -2.82 -15.53
CA PHE A 83 6.03 -2.20 -14.29
C PHE A 83 6.39 -3.03 -13.06
N VAL A 84 6.49 -4.36 -13.17
CA VAL A 84 6.96 -5.22 -12.07
C VAL A 84 8.43 -4.93 -11.77
N VAL A 85 9.26 -4.83 -12.80
CA VAL A 85 10.67 -4.45 -12.64
C VAL A 85 10.75 -3.02 -12.10
N GLY A 86 9.94 -2.11 -12.64
CA GLY A 86 9.80 -0.74 -12.15
C GLY A 86 9.45 -0.68 -10.66
N GLU A 87 8.52 -1.52 -10.19
CA GLU A 87 8.10 -1.58 -8.79
C GLU A 87 9.27 -2.01 -7.89
N TYR A 88 9.94 -3.12 -8.20
CA TYR A 88 11.02 -3.62 -7.33
C TYR A 88 12.27 -2.74 -7.37
N VAL A 89 12.70 -2.31 -8.56
CA VAL A 89 13.84 -1.39 -8.69
C VAL A 89 13.49 -0.05 -8.06
N GLY A 90 12.27 0.43 -8.27
CA GLY A 90 11.76 1.65 -7.66
C GLY A 90 11.69 1.56 -6.14
N GLY A 91 11.23 0.45 -5.56
CA GLY A 91 11.23 0.21 -4.12
C GLY A 91 12.63 0.33 -3.51
N VAL A 92 13.64 -0.24 -4.18
CA VAL A 92 15.04 -0.08 -3.77
C VAL A 92 15.50 1.38 -3.90
N LEU A 93 15.18 2.04 -5.01
CA LEU A 93 15.50 3.46 -5.22
C LEU A 93 14.85 4.37 -4.17
N LEU A 94 13.58 4.12 -3.82
CA LEU A 94 12.85 4.85 -2.78
C LEU A 94 13.60 4.77 -1.45
N ILE A 95 14.05 3.58 -1.05
CA ILE A 95 14.79 3.39 0.20
C ILE A 95 16.13 4.15 0.17
N LEU A 96 16.87 4.06 -0.94
CA LEU A 96 18.18 4.72 -1.08
C LEU A 96 18.06 6.25 -1.12
N LEU A 97 17.11 6.77 -1.88
CA LEU A 97 16.85 8.20 -1.99
C LEU A 97 16.27 8.75 -0.69
N MET A 98 15.38 8.03 -0.01
CA MET A 98 14.89 8.41 1.31
C MET A 98 16.04 8.48 2.32
N TRP A 99 16.94 7.50 2.34
CA TRP A 99 18.13 7.56 3.18
C TRP A 99 18.97 8.80 2.87
N LEU A 100 19.19 9.12 1.60
CA LEU A 100 19.92 10.31 1.18
C LEU A 100 19.21 11.60 1.63
N VAL A 101 17.92 11.74 1.35
CA VAL A 101 17.13 12.93 1.68
C VAL A 101 17.09 13.13 3.20
N ILE A 102 16.74 12.11 3.98
CA ILE A 102 16.71 12.21 5.45
C ILE A 102 18.10 12.53 6.01
N ARG A 103 19.18 11.99 5.42
CA ARG A 103 20.54 12.33 5.85
C ARG A 103 20.88 13.80 5.60
N LEU A 104 20.34 14.41 4.54
CA LEU A 104 20.52 15.82 4.21
C LEU A 104 19.60 16.74 5.02
N THR A 105 18.35 16.32 5.29
CA THR A 105 17.32 17.12 5.95
C THR A 105 17.12 16.78 7.43
N GLY A 106 17.86 15.80 7.97
CA GLY A 106 17.68 15.26 9.32
C GLY A 106 17.85 16.27 10.44
N ARG A 107 18.55 17.38 10.21
CA ARG A 107 18.65 18.50 11.17
C ARG A 107 17.32 19.24 11.39
N VAL A 108 16.40 19.15 10.44
CA VAL A 108 15.08 19.81 10.47
C VAL A 108 14.00 18.84 10.98
N ALA A 109 14.30 17.54 11.03
CA ALA A 109 13.35 16.52 11.47
C ALA A 109 13.18 16.55 13.00
N PRO A 110 11.95 16.63 13.54
CA PRO A 110 11.68 16.60 14.97
C PRO A 110 11.76 15.18 15.54
N ILE A 111 12.93 14.53 15.46
CA ILE A 111 13.12 13.10 15.76
C ILE A 111 12.86 12.78 17.24
N ASP A 112 13.30 13.63 18.15
CA ASP A 112 13.14 13.39 19.60
C ASP A 112 11.67 13.48 20.03
N GLU A 113 10.98 14.56 19.63
CA GLU A 113 9.51 14.74 19.85
C GLU A 113 8.73 13.59 19.21
N ALA A 114 9.10 13.19 17.98
CA ALA A 114 8.47 12.07 17.29
C ALA A 114 8.66 10.73 18.02
N ARG A 115 9.82 10.51 18.66
CA ARG A 115 10.13 9.25 19.35
C ARG A 115 9.36 9.14 20.66
N GLU A 116 9.14 10.25 21.36
CA GLU A 116 8.29 10.31 22.54
C GLU A 116 6.83 9.99 22.17
N ASN A 117 6.27 10.69 21.18
CA ASN A 117 4.92 10.42 20.65
C ASN A 117 4.76 8.95 20.19
N ALA A 118 5.79 8.37 19.57
CA ALA A 118 5.75 6.98 19.12
C ALA A 118 5.71 5.98 20.27
N ARG A 119 6.35 6.28 21.40
CA ARG A 119 6.32 5.45 22.62
C ARG A 119 4.98 5.56 23.32
N GLU A 120 4.48 6.76 23.53
CA GLU A 120 3.16 6.99 24.14
C GLU A 120 2.05 6.29 23.35
N SER A 121 2.07 6.44 22.02
CA SER A 121 1.13 5.73 21.15
C SER A 121 1.32 4.20 21.18
N GLN A 122 2.49 3.68 21.54
CA GLN A 122 2.73 2.23 21.66
C GLN A 122 2.19 1.70 22.96
N GLU A 123 2.45 2.40 24.06
CA GLU A 123 1.94 2.05 25.38
C GLU A 123 0.41 2.11 25.41
N ALA A 124 -0.20 3.08 24.72
CA ALA A 124 -1.65 3.17 24.55
C ALA A 124 -2.26 2.00 23.73
N GLU A 125 -1.51 1.46 22.76
CA GLU A 125 -1.96 0.28 21.99
C GLU A 125 -1.72 -1.03 22.77
N GLU A 126 -0.61 -1.16 23.50
CA GLU A 126 -0.26 -2.36 24.28
C GLU A 126 -1.10 -2.50 25.56
N SER A 127 -1.46 -1.39 26.23
CA SER A 127 -2.34 -1.40 27.41
C SER A 127 -3.79 -1.83 27.10
N GLY A 128 -4.16 -1.88 25.82
CA GLY A 128 -5.44 -2.41 25.34
C GLY A 128 -5.39 -3.86 24.85
N SER A 129 -4.20 -4.50 24.79
CA SER A 129 -4.00 -5.82 24.16
C SER A 129 -3.20 -6.78 25.05
N ASP A 130 -3.77 -7.19 26.18
CA ASP A 130 -3.14 -8.13 27.12
C ASP A 130 -3.03 -9.58 26.59
N ASP A 131 -3.51 -9.87 25.37
CA ASP A 131 -3.69 -11.24 24.85
C ASP A 131 -2.59 -11.74 23.89
N ASP A 132 -1.63 -10.89 23.47
CA ASP A 132 -0.75 -11.20 22.32
C ASP A 132 0.53 -12.00 22.65
N ARG A 133 0.77 -12.34 23.93
CA ARG A 133 2.01 -13.02 24.37
C ARG A 133 2.04 -14.55 24.17
N ARG A 134 1.02 -15.17 23.56
CA ARG A 134 0.88 -16.64 23.51
C ARG A 134 1.04 -17.33 22.15
N ILE A 135 1.44 -16.61 21.10
CA ILE A 135 1.46 -17.15 19.72
C ILE A 135 2.61 -18.16 19.49
N GLY A 136 3.69 -18.10 20.26
CA GLY A 136 4.90 -18.90 20.04
C GLY A 136 4.80 -20.40 20.35
N ALA A 137 3.75 -20.88 21.02
CA ALA A 137 3.74 -22.25 21.57
C ALA A 137 2.69 -23.21 20.98
N LYS A 138 1.80 -22.80 20.07
CA LYS A 138 0.66 -23.65 19.67
C LYS A 138 0.20 -23.51 18.21
N LEU A 139 1.10 -23.68 17.22
CA LEU A 139 0.71 -23.73 15.78
C LEU A 139 -0.33 -24.82 15.42
N ARG A 140 -0.61 -25.76 16.33
CA ARG A 140 -1.62 -26.83 16.16
C ARG A 140 -2.88 -26.68 17.04
N SER A 141 -3.02 -25.65 17.87
CA SER A 141 -4.22 -25.56 18.70
C SER A 141 -5.41 -24.97 17.93
N VAL A 142 -6.58 -25.51 18.24
CA VAL A 142 -7.88 -24.99 17.80
C VAL A 142 -8.00 -23.50 18.17
N GLU A 143 -7.42 -23.05 19.29
CA GLU A 143 -7.37 -21.64 19.72
C GLU A 143 -6.55 -20.75 18.77
N THR A 144 -5.35 -21.16 18.36
CA THR A 144 -4.50 -20.38 17.44
C THR A 144 -5.15 -20.21 16.08
N TRP A 145 -5.80 -21.24 15.54
CA TRP A 145 -6.57 -21.11 14.31
C TRP A 145 -7.82 -20.24 14.46
N GLY A 146 -8.42 -20.20 15.65
CA GLY A 146 -9.46 -19.23 15.97
C GLY A 146 -8.97 -17.78 15.92
N ALA A 147 -7.79 -17.52 16.49
CA ALA A 147 -7.14 -16.21 16.41
C ALA A 147 -6.80 -15.83 14.96
N VAL A 148 -6.31 -16.78 14.15
CA VAL A 148 -6.07 -16.59 12.71
C VAL A 148 -7.37 -16.24 11.97
N ALA A 149 -8.46 -16.97 12.20
CA ALA A 149 -9.75 -16.70 11.57
C ALA A 149 -10.33 -15.33 11.97
N THR A 150 -10.22 -14.97 13.26
CA THR A 150 -10.63 -13.64 13.75
C THR A 150 -9.80 -12.54 13.09
N ARG A 151 -8.49 -12.71 13.00
CA ARG A 151 -7.59 -11.74 12.38
C ARG A 151 -7.81 -11.62 10.88
N TYR A 152 -7.95 -12.74 10.17
CA TYR A 152 -8.35 -12.77 8.76
C TYR A 152 -9.61 -11.94 8.50
N PHE A 153 -10.64 -12.12 9.32
CA PHE A 153 -11.88 -11.35 9.17
C PHE A 153 -11.70 -9.87 9.52
N MET A 154 -10.89 -9.51 10.51
CA MET A 154 -10.59 -8.10 10.81
C MET A 154 -9.86 -7.43 9.64
N GLU A 155 -8.84 -8.08 9.07
CA GLU A 155 -8.13 -7.58 7.87
C GLU A 155 -9.10 -7.43 6.69
N TRP A 156 -9.95 -8.44 6.43
CA TRP A 156 -10.96 -8.36 5.37
C TRP A 156 -11.95 -7.21 5.62
N GLN A 157 -12.45 -7.04 6.86
CA GLN A 157 -13.37 -5.97 7.24
C GLN A 157 -12.79 -4.57 7.02
N MET A 158 -11.48 -4.41 7.17
CA MET A 158 -10.79 -3.13 6.92
C MET A 158 -10.70 -2.80 5.43
N VAL A 159 -10.60 -3.81 4.56
CA VAL A 159 -10.19 -3.62 3.16
C VAL A 159 -11.35 -3.70 2.16
N TRP A 160 -12.36 -4.56 2.40
CA TRP A 160 -13.39 -4.86 1.39
C TRP A 160 -14.14 -3.63 0.87
N LYS A 161 -14.48 -2.66 1.74
CA LYS A 161 -15.16 -1.42 1.35
C LYS A 161 -14.32 -0.60 0.37
N ASN A 162 -13.03 -0.43 0.68
CA ASN A 162 -12.11 0.38 -0.13
C ASN A 162 -11.84 -0.29 -1.47
N VAL A 163 -11.68 -1.61 -1.48
CA VAL A 163 -11.50 -2.41 -2.70
C VAL A 163 -12.74 -2.30 -3.58
N THR A 164 -13.93 -2.60 -3.06
CA THR A 164 -15.17 -2.54 -3.85
C THR A 164 -15.40 -1.15 -4.44
N VAL A 165 -15.28 -0.08 -3.63
CA VAL A 165 -15.42 1.29 -4.12
C VAL A 165 -14.35 1.63 -5.14
N GLY A 166 -13.08 1.28 -4.88
CA GLY A 166 -11.96 1.56 -5.78
C GLY A 166 -12.12 0.90 -7.15
N PHE A 167 -12.47 -0.38 -7.20
CA PHE A 167 -12.71 -1.11 -8.46
C PHE A 167 -13.94 -0.57 -9.21
N THR A 168 -15.01 -0.22 -8.51
CA THR A 168 -16.20 0.36 -9.15
C THR A 168 -15.93 1.75 -9.70
N VAL A 169 -15.23 2.61 -8.94
CA VAL A 169 -14.83 3.93 -9.41
C VAL A 169 -13.87 3.81 -10.59
N ALA A 170 -12.89 2.91 -10.54
CA ALA A 170 -11.98 2.65 -11.67
C ALA A 170 -12.75 2.20 -12.93
N GLY A 171 -13.74 1.31 -12.78
CA GLY A 171 -14.60 0.88 -13.88
C GLY A 171 -15.47 2.00 -14.45
N ILE A 172 -16.07 2.84 -13.60
CA ILE A 172 -16.85 4.02 -14.04
C ILE A 172 -15.93 5.00 -14.76
N ILE A 173 -14.76 5.28 -14.21
CA ILE A 173 -13.77 6.18 -14.80
C ILE A 173 -13.33 5.63 -16.17
N ALA A 174 -13.02 4.34 -16.27
CA ALA A 174 -12.63 3.70 -17.53
C ALA A 174 -13.74 3.73 -18.59
N ALA A 175 -15.01 3.59 -18.19
CA ALA A 175 -16.13 3.54 -19.13
C ALA A 175 -16.65 4.91 -19.56
N PHE A 176 -16.63 5.91 -18.67
CA PHE A 176 -17.32 7.19 -18.88
C PHE A 176 -16.39 8.41 -18.99
N VAL A 177 -15.13 8.33 -18.55
CA VAL A 177 -14.20 9.46 -18.63
C VAL A 177 -13.41 9.40 -19.94
N PRO A 178 -13.54 10.39 -20.83
CA PRO A 178 -12.83 10.39 -22.10
C PRO A 178 -11.31 10.53 -21.91
N ARG A 179 -10.54 9.94 -22.83
CA ARG A 179 -9.07 10.06 -22.90
C ARG A 179 -8.57 11.51 -22.77
N ALA A 180 -9.25 12.45 -23.42
CA ALA A 180 -8.91 13.88 -23.40
C ALA A 180 -8.88 14.50 -21.99
N PHE A 181 -9.69 13.97 -21.04
CA PHE A 181 -9.65 14.43 -19.65
C PHE A 181 -8.33 14.04 -18.97
N PHE A 182 -7.82 12.84 -19.23
CA PHE A 182 -6.56 12.38 -18.66
C PHE A 182 -5.36 13.07 -19.29
N GLU A 183 -5.39 13.27 -20.61
CA GLU A 183 -4.37 14.06 -21.31
C GLU A 183 -4.33 15.49 -20.79
N TRP A 184 -5.48 16.11 -20.50
CA TRP A 184 -5.53 17.41 -19.85
C TRP A 184 -5.00 17.38 -18.40
N LEU A 185 -5.48 16.42 -17.59
CA LEU A 185 -5.15 16.34 -16.16
C LEU A 185 -3.67 16.06 -15.92
N PHE A 186 -3.10 15.12 -16.69
CA PHE A 186 -1.70 14.74 -16.58
C PHE A 186 -0.79 15.60 -17.45
N ILE A 187 -1.28 16.55 -18.25
CA ILE A 187 -0.44 17.28 -19.21
C ILE A 187 0.26 16.25 -20.12
N GLY A 188 -0.57 15.38 -20.72
CA GLY A 188 -0.19 14.24 -21.54
C GLY A 188 0.13 14.61 -22.99
N GLY A 189 0.89 13.74 -23.64
CA GLY A 189 1.31 13.81 -25.04
C GLY A 189 2.18 12.60 -25.37
N ASP A 190 2.31 12.26 -26.65
CA ASP A 190 3.03 11.04 -27.09
C ASP A 190 4.56 11.10 -26.84
N ASP A 191 5.11 12.29 -26.53
CA ASP A 191 6.52 12.50 -26.19
C ASP A 191 6.69 13.68 -25.21
N PRO A 192 6.43 13.47 -23.90
CA PRO A 192 6.44 14.56 -22.93
C PRO A 192 7.87 15.05 -22.68
N ASN A 193 8.05 16.38 -22.68
CA ASN A 193 9.33 16.97 -22.27
C ASN A 193 9.58 16.76 -20.76
N PHE A 194 10.79 17.09 -20.28
CA PHE A 194 11.14 16.89 -18.86
C PHE A 194 10.16 17.56 -17.88
N LEU A 195 9.68 18.77 -18.19
CA LEU A 195 8.77 19.50 -17.31
C LEU A 195 7.37 18.88 -17.28
N GLU A 196 6.88 18.43 -18.44
CA GLU A 196 5.62 17.69 -18.55
C GLU A 196 5.71 16.36 -17.81
N LEU A 197 6.83 15.63 -17.96
CA LEU A 197 7.05 14.38 -17.24
C LEU A 197 7.15 14.59 -15.72
N ALA A 198 7.82 15.65 -15.27
CA ALA A 198 7.87 16.01 -13.86
C ALA A 198 6.50 16.41 -13.32
N ALA A 199 5.70 17.13 -14.10
CA ALA A 199 4.33 17.48 -13.74
C ALA A 199 3.46 16.22 -13.67
N GLN A 200 3.57 15.29 -14.62
CA GLN A 200 2.90 13.98 -14.59
C GLN A 200 3.24 13.19 -13.34
N ALA A 201 4.52 13.11 -12.99
CA ALA A 201 5.01 12.45 -11.80
C ALA A 201 4.51 13.10 -10.50
N LEU A 202 4.14 14.39 -10.53
CA LEU A 202 3.56 15.10 -9.38
C LEU A 202 2.03 14.99 -9.32
N VAL A 203 1.35 14.99 -10.46
CA VAL A 203 -0.11 14.85 -10.55
C VAL A 203 -0.56 13.48 -10.05
N GLY A 204 0.20 12.41 -10.33
CA GLY A 204 -0.09 11.06 -9.83
C GLY A 204 -0.28 11.02 -8.30
N PRO A 205 0.72 11.44 -7.49
CA PRO A 205 0.61 11.54 -6.05
C PRO A 205 -0.52 12.45 -5.56
N VAL A 206 -0.77 13.58 -6.24
CA VAL A 206 -1.89 14.46 -5.88
C VAL A 206 -3.23 13.74 -6.11
N ALA A 207 -3.40 13.05 -7.23
CA ALA A 207 -4.59 12.26 -7.50
C ALA A 207 -4.77 11.15 -6.46
N ALA A 208 -3.72 10.37 -6.20
CA ALA A 208 -3.73 9.30 -5.19
C ALA A 208 -4.05 9.81 -3.77
N PHE A 209 -3.55 11.00 -3.43
CA PHE A 209 -3.81 11.66 -2.14
C PHE A 209 -5.31 11.84 -1.87
N PHE A 210 -6.11 12.06 -2.92
CA PHE A 210 -7.57 12.25 -2.84
C PHE A 210 -8.39 11.00 -3.12
N THR A 211 -7.85 9.96 -3.76
CA THR A 211 -8.62 8.74 -4.04
C THR A 211 -8.78 7.83 -2.83
N PHE A 212 -7.96 7.99 -1.77
CA PHE A 212 -8.00 7.18 -0.54
C PHE A 212 -7.76 5.67 -0.76
N ILE A 213 -7.08 5.31 -1.85
CA ILE A 213 -6.87 3.93 -2.25
C ILE A 213 -5.47 3.47 -1.82
N GLY A 214 -5.36 2.30 -1.17
CA GLY A 214 -4.07 1.68 -0.80
C GLY A 214 -3.35 1.06 -2.01
N SER A 215 -2.12 0.55 -1.83
CA SER A 215 -1.27 0.14 -2.98
C SER A 215 -1.95 -0.84 -3.95
N MET A 216 -2.68 -1.83 -3.44
CA MET A 216 -3.41 -2.80 -4.28
C MET A 216 -4.52 -2.18 -5.14
N GLY A 217 -5.27 -1.23 -4.58
CA GLY A 217 -6.39 -0.64 -5.31
C GLY A 217 -5.95 0.42 -6.34
N ASN A 218 -4.72 0.95 -6.21
CA ASN A 218 -4.18 1.90 -7.17
C ASN A 218 -3.81 1.22 -8.49
N ILE A 219 -3.49 -0.08 -8.50
CA ILE A 219 -3.03 -0.79 -9.71
C ILE A 219 -4.09 -0.84 -10.83
N PRO A 220 -5.37 -1.19 -10.57
CA PRO A 220 -6.40 -1.14 -11.60
C PRO A 220 -6.58 0.26 -12.19
N LEU A 221 -6.59 1.30 -11.35
CA LEU A 221 -6.71 2.67 -11.82
C LEU A 221 -5.46 3.10 -12.61
N ALA A 222 -4.27 2.69 -12.19
CA ALA A 222 -3.03 2.88 -12.93
C ALA A 222 -3.08 2.28 -14.34
N ALA A 223 -3.67 1.09 -14.50
CA ALA A 223 -3.87 0.48 -15.82
C ALA A 223 -4.78 1.32 -16.71
N VAL A 224 -5.88 1.85 -16.15
CA VAL A 224 -6.78 2.77 -16.87
C VAL A 224 -6.06 4.05 -17.27
N LEU A 225 -5.30 4.65 -16.35
CA LEU A 225 -4.51 5.87 -16.62
C LEU A 225 -3.49 5.65 -17.75
N TYR A 226 -2.78 4.51 -17.71
CA TYR A 226 -1.78 4.20 -18.71
C TYR A 226 -2.40 3.96 -20.09
N GLY A 227 -3.51 3.21 -20.15
CA GLY A 227 -4.28 3.00 -21.38
C GLY A 227 -4.86 4.29 -21.98
N ASN A 228 -4.93 5.37 -21.20
CA ASN A 228 -5.41 6.69 -21.62
C ASN A 228 -4.27 7.72 -21.82
N GLY A 229 -3.02 7.28 -22.00
CA GLY A 229 -1.93 8.16 -22.45
C GLY A 229 -1.11 8.82 -21.33
N VAL A 230 -1.25 8.38 -20.07
CA VAL A 230 -0.36 8.82 -19.00
C VAL A 230 0.99 8.12 -19.12
N ALA A 231 2.11 8.85 -19.08
CA ALA A 231 3.43 8.25 -19.25
C ALA A 231 3.82 7.34 -18.08
N PHE A 232 4.80 6.47 -18.33
CA PHE A 232 5.33 5.52 -17.34
C PHE A 232 5.74 6.20 -16.02
N ALA A 233 6.32 7.40 -16.04
CA ALA A 233 6.68 8.12 -14.82
C ALA A 233 5.44 8.47 -13.96
N GLY A 234 4.39 9.01 -14.59
CA GLY A 234 3.14 9.35 -13.90
C GLY A 234 2.49 8.12 -13.26
N ILE A 235 2.53 6.98 -13.96
CA ILE A 235 2.01 5.71 -13.44
C ILE A 235 2.85 5.18 -12.27
N MET A 236 4.18 5.14 -12.40
CA MET A 236 5.05 4.70 -11.31
C MET A 236 4.88 5.59 -10.07
N ALA A 237 4.81 6.91 -10.26
CA ALA A 237 4.53 7.82 -9.15
C ALA A 237 3.16 7.54 -8.52
N PHE A 238 2.11 7.31 -9.33
CA PHE A 238 0.77 6.99 -8.83
C PHE A 238 0.76 5.68 -8.00
N ILE A 239 1.46 4.64 -8.46
CA ILE A 239 1.56 3.34 -7.76
C ILE A 239 2.26 3.52 -6.39
N PHE A 240 3.40 4.21 -6.36
CA PHE A 240 4.18 4.45 -5.14
C PHE A 240 3.53 5.44 -4.15
N SER A 241 2.40 6.06 -4.51
CA SER A 241 1.76 7.09 -3.70
C SER A 241 0.95 6.56 -2.52
N ASP A 242 0.92 5.24 -2.29
CA ASP A 242 0.12 4.61 -1.23
C ASP A 242 0.50 5.08 0.20
N LEU A 243 1.73 5.56 0.39
CA LEU A 243 2.20 6.17 1.64
C LEU A 243 2.01 7.70 1.71
N VAL A 244 1.58 8.32 0.61
CA VAL A 244 1.35 9.76 0.47
C VAL A 244 -0.14 10.00 0.28
N VAL A 245 -0.95 9.51 1.24
CA VAL A 245 -2.41 9.68 1.25
C VAL A 245 -2.91 10.18 2.60
N ILE A 246 -4.09 10.80 2.63
CA ILE A 246 -4.67 11.40 3.84
C ILE A 246 -4.77 10.41 5.02
N PRO A 247 -5.25 9.15 4.86
CA PRO A 247 -5.30 8.20 5.97
C PRO A 247 -3.92 7.92 6.57
N VAL A 248 -2.92 7.72 5.72
CA VAL A 248 -1.54 7.46 6.14
C VAL A 248 -0.96 8.68 6.84
N LEU A 249 -1.19 9.89 6.32
CA LEU A 249 -0.81 11.14 6.99
C LEU A 249 -1.43 11.26 8.39
N ARG A 250 -2.73 10.96 8.54
CA ARG A 250 -3.41 11.01 9.84
C ARG A 250 -2.85 9.98 10.82
N VAL A 251 -2.56 8.77 10.35
CA VAL A 251 -1.95 7.72 11.17
C VAL A 251 -0.53 8.12 11.59
N ASN A 252 0.29 8.61 10.67
CA ASN A 252 1.61 9.17 10.99
C ASN A 252 1.52 10.34 11.98
N ALA A 253 0.52 11.22 11.85
CA ALA A 253 0.31 12.32 12.78
C ALA A 253 -0.07 11.83 14.18
N LYS A 254 -0.89 10.77 14.27
CA LYS A 254 -1.20 10.10 15.55
C LYS A 254 0.04 9.44 16.17
N TYR A 255 0.94 8.91 15.35
CA TYR A 255 2.08 8.11 15.79
C TYR A 255 3.33 8.93 16.11
N TYR A 256 3.61 9.97 15.34
CA TYR A 256 4.85 10.74 15.41
C TYR A 256 4.61 12.22 15.68
N GLY A 257 3.35 12.67 15.71
CA GLY A 257 2.98 14.09 15.77
C GLY A 257 2.91 14.73 14.37
N TRP A 258 2.16 15.83 14.28
CA TRP A 258 1.87 16.50 12.99
C TRP A 258 3.11 17.01 12.26
N LYS A 259 4.07 17.61 12.99
CA LYS A 259 5.30 18.13 12.38
C LYS A 259 6.09 17.02 11.70
N MET A 260 6.23 15.88 12.38
CA MET A 260 6.95 14.73 11.84
C MET A 260 6.19 14.07 10.69
N ALA A 261 4.86 13.99 10.79
CA ALA A 261 4.03 13.41 9.73
C ALA A 261 4.13 14.22 8.43
N ILE A 262 4.11 15.56 8.51
CA ILE A 262 4.31 16.44 7.35
C ILE A 262 5.73 16.30 6.79
N TYR A 263 6.74 16.18 7.66
CA TYR A 263 8.11 15.92 7.23
C TYR A 263 8.22 14.59 6.46
N ILE A 264 7.68 13.49 7.00
CA ILE A 264 7.66 12.18 6.33
C ILE A 264 6.93 12.27 4.99
N LEU A 265 5.77 12.93 4.96
CA LEU A 265 5.00 13.17 3.73
C LEU A 265 5.84 13.88 2.66
N GLY A 266 6.53 14.96 3.05
CA GLY A 266 7.38 15.72 2.13
C GLY A 266 8.57 14.91 1.62
N VAL A 267 9.23 14.14 2.49
CA VAL A 267 10.34 13.25 2.11
C VAL A 267 9.86 12.20 1.11
N PHE A 268 8.75 11.51 1.39
CA PHE A 268 8.21 10.50 0.50
C PHE A 268 7.73 11.09 -0.83
N LEU A 269 7.12 12.28 -0.82
CA LEU A 269 6.72 12.98 -2.03
C LEU A 269 7.92 13.36 -2.92
N VAL A 270 9.02 13.84 -2.34
CA VAL A 270 10.22 14.15 -3.11
C VAL A 270 10.82 12.88 -3.70
N VAL A 271 10.98 11.86 -2.85
CA VAL A 271 11.65 10.63 -3.21
C VAL A 271 10.87 9.84 -4.27
N LEU A 272 9.54 9.75 -4.19
CA LEU A 272 8.79 9.03 -5.22
C LEU A 272 8.78 9.73 -6.57
N VAL A 273 8.69 11.07 -6.61
CA VAL A 273 8.74 11.82 -7.87
C VAL A 273 10.11 11.62 -8.53
N VAL A 274 11.19 11.73 -7.74
CA VAL A 274 12.56 11.50 -8.25
C VAL A 274 12.73 10.05 -8.71
N THR A 275 12.26 9.06 -7.94
CA THR A 275 12.31 7.65 -8.34
C THR A 275 11.57 7.41 -9.66
N ALA A 276 10.35 7.93 -9.79
CA ALA A 276 9.54 7.75 -10.98
C ALA A 276 10.22 8.33 -12.25
N LEU A 277 10.83 9.50 -12.12
CA LEU A 277 11.61 10.12 -13.20
C LEU A 277 12.87 9.30 -13.53
N LEU A 278 13.63 8.84 -12.53
CA LEU A 278 14.81 8.02 -12.72
C LEU A 278 14.47 6.69 -13.41
N LEU A 279 13.39 6.04 -13.01
CA LEU A 279 12.91 4.83 -13.66
C LEU A 279 12.51 5.09 -15.11
N HIS A 280 11.77 6.16 -15.37
CA HIS A 280 11.36 6.50 -16.73
C HIS A 280 12.55 6.71 -17.66
N TYR A 281 13.51 7.56 -17.27
CA TYR A 281 14.71 7.78 -18.07
C TYR A 281 15.60 6.54 -18.15
N GLY A 282 15.70 5.74 -17.08
CA GLY A 282 16.42 4.48 -17.09
C GLY A 282 15.83 3.48 -18.09
N PHE A 283 14.51 3.33 -18.12
CA PHE A 283 13.82 2.45 -19.06
C PHE A 283 13.87 3.00 -20.49
N ALA A 284 13.73 4.32 -20.67
CA ALA A 284 13.87 4.98 -21.96
C ALA A 284 15.26 4.75 -22.56
N ALA A 285 16.32 4.91 -21.76
CA ALA A 285 17.70 4.69 -22.19
C ALA A 285 17.98 3.23 -22.60
N LEU A 286 17.27 2.28 -21.99
CA LEU A 286 17.36 0.86 -22.32
C LEU A 286 16.41 0.43 -23.46
N GLY A 287 15.57 1.34 -23.97
CA GLY A 287 14.51 1.01 -24.94
C GLY A 287 13.46 0.04 -24.38
N MET A 288 13.28 0.01 -23.06
CA MET A 288 12.40 -0.92 -22.35
C MET A 288 11.09 -0.28 -21.88
N LEU A 289 10.75 0.94 -22.34
CA LEU A 289 9.48 1.54 -22.01
C LEU A 289 8.32 0.63 -22.46
N PRO A 290 7.30 0.42 -21.62
CA PRO A 290 6.13 -0.35 -22.01
C PRO A 290 5.40 0.33 -23.17
N SER A 291 4.68 -0.42 -23.99
CA SER A 291 3.78 0.14 -25.00
C SER A 291 2.33 0.11 -24.50
N ALA A 292 1.54 1.14 -24.82
CA ALA A 292 0.14 1.24 -24.36
C ALA A 292 -0.73 0.05 -24.82
N ASP A 293 -0.42 -0.52 -25.98
CA ASP A 293 -1.10 -1.69 -26.55
C ASP A 293 -1.01 -2.94 -25.64
N GLN A 294 0.04 -3.06 -24.83
CA GLN A 294 0.22 -4.18 -23.90
C GLN A 294 -0.77 -4.14 -22.72
N VAL A 295 -1.32 -2.95 -22.41
CA VAL A 295 -2.18 -2.73 -21.24
C VAL A 295 -3.67 -2.75 -21.60
N GLN A 296 -4.05 -2.33 -22.83
CA GLN A 296 -5.44 -2.44 -23.30
C GLN A 296 -5.97 -3.89 -23.34
N ALA A 297 -5.09 -4.88 -23.54
CA ALA A 297 -5.44 -6.30 -23.50
C ALA A 297 -5.98 -6.81 -22.14
N VAL A 298 -5.89 -6.01 -21.07
CA VAL A 298 -6.43 -6.37 -19.75
C VAL A 298 -7.93 -6.12 -19.65
N THR A 299 -8.45 -5.13 -20.37
CA THR A 299 -9.89 -4.82 -20.43
C THR A 299 -10.66 -5.84 -21.28
N ASP A 300 -9.99 -6.47 -22.25
CA ASP A 300 -10.55 -7.47 -23.17
C ASP A 300 -10.46 -8.92 -22.64
N ARG A 301 -10.22 -9.13 -21.34
CA ARG A 301 -10.11 -10.49 -20.80
C ARG A 301 -11.47 -11.15 -20.63
N GLU A 302 -11.55 -12.41 -21.06
CA GLU A 302 -12.64 -13.31 -20.67
C GLU A 302 -12.49 -13.66 -19.18
N PHE A 303 -13.27 -13.00 -18.32
CA PHE A 303 -13.17 -13.11 -16.86
C PHE A 303 -13.70 -14.44 -16.28
N PHE A 304 -14.53 -15.18 -17.02
CA PHE A 304 -15.13 -16.44 -16.57
C PHE A 304 -14.61 -17.61 -17.40
N LYS A 305 -13.54 -18.25 -16.93
CA LYS A 305 -13.00 -19.51 -17.48
C LYS A 305 -12.95 -20.58 -16.40
N ILE A 306 -13.23 -21.83 -16.78
CA ILE A 306 -13.02 -23.00 -15.91
C ILE A 306 -11.56 -23.42 -16.05
N ASP A 307 -10.67 -22.71 -15.38
CA ASP A 307 -9.23 -22.96 -15.35
C ASP A 307 -8.74 -23.25 -13.92
N TYR A 308 -7.41 -23.33 -13.73
CA TYR A 308 -6.84 -23.49 -12.40
C TYR A 308 -7.20 -22.33 -11.46
N THR A 309 -7.39 -21.12 -12.00
CA THR A 309 -7.83 -19.93 -11.24
C THR A 309 -9.23 -20.14 -10.68
N PHE A 310 -10.18 -20.70 -11.45
CA PHE A 310 -11.52 -21.02 -10.98
C PHE A 310 -11.51 -22.00 -9.79
N TRP A 311 -10.74 -23.08 -9.89
CA TRP A 311 -10.64 -24.08 -8.81
C TRP A 311 -9.93 -23.53 -7.58
N LEU A 312 -8.86 -22.74 -7.77
CA LEU A 312 -8.19 -22.04 -6.67
C LEU A 312 -9.14 -21.04 -5.99
N ASN A 313 -9.88 -20.24 -6.76
CA ASN A 313 -10.88 -19.31 -6.22
C ASN A 313 -11.97 -20.05 -5.44
N THR A 314 -12.45 -21.18 -5.95
CA THR A 314 -13.47 -22.00 -5.25
C THR A 314 -12.92 -22.56 -3.94
N ALA A 315 -11.67 -23.03 -3.93
CA ALA A 315 -11.01 -23.48 -2.72
C ALA A 315 -10.84 -22.32 -1.71
N PHE A 316 -10.41 -21.14 -2.14
CA PHE A 316 -10.29 -19.94 -1.29
C PHE A 316 -11.65 -19.51 -0.71
N VAL A 317 -12.71 -19.56 -1.51
CA VAL A 317 -14.08 -19.28 -1.06
C VAL A 317 -14.52 -20.32 -0.03
N ALA A 318 -14.26 -21.60 -0.25
CA ALA A 318 -14.58 -22.65 0.70
C ALA A 318 -13.82 -22.48 2.03
N VAL A 319 -12.52 -22.20 1.99
CA VAL A 319 -11.71 -21.92 3.20
C VAL A 319 -12.24 -20.68 3.93
N SER A 320 -12.55 -19.62 3.19
CA SER A 320 -13.13 -18.40 3.75
C SER A 320 -14.48 -18.67 4.42
N ALA A 321 -15.35 -19.48 3.80
CA ALA A 321 -16.62 -19.88 4.39
C ALA A 321 -16.43 -20.71 5.67
N VAL A 322 -15.44 -21.60 5.70
CA VAL A 322 -15.07 -22.34 6.92
C VAL A 322 -14.61 -21.39 8.02
N PHE A 323 -13.75 -20.42 7.72
CA PHE A 323 -13.29 -19.43 8.70
C PHE A 323 -14.41 -18.52 9.20
N VAL A 324 -15.32 -18.11 8.32
CA VAL A 324 -16.51 -17.33 8.69
C VAL A 324 -17.42 -18.17 9.60
N GLY A 325 -17.74 -19.40 9.21
CA GLY A 325 -18.55 -20.32 10.02
C GLY A 325 -17.93 -20.60 11.38
N TRP A 326 -16.60 -20.75 11.42
CA TRP A 326 -15.88 -20.97 12.67
C TRP A 326 -15.86 -19.73 13.57
N LYS A 327 -15.67 -18.53 13.00
CA LYS A 327 -15.77 -17.25 13.73
C LYS A 327 -17.16 -17.06 14.31
N ILE A 328 -18.21 -17.24 13.50
CA ILE A 328 -19.61 -17.11 13.94
C ILE A 328 -19.88 -18.04 15.12
N LYS A 329 -19.39 -19.29 15.06
CA LYS A 329 -19.58 -20.27 16.13
C LYS A 329 -18.86 -19.93 17.43
N ARG A 330 -17.78 -19.12 17.39
CA ARG A 330 -16.94 -18.83 18.56
C ARG A 330 -17.16 -17.46 19.18
N SER A 331 -17.31 -16.43 18.35
CA SER A 331 -17.34 -15.02 18.78
C SER A 331 -18.62 -14.30 18.37
N GLY A 332 -19.57 -14.99 17.72
CA GLY A 332 -20.75 -14.37 17.11
C GLY A 332 -20.43 -13.55 15.86
N PHE A 333 -21.46 -12.94 15.27
CA PHE A 333 -21.34 -12.06 14.11
C PHE A 333 -21.47 -10.60 14.55
N GLU A 334 -20.36 -10.01 15.00
CA GLU A 334 -20.31 -8.55 15.19
C GLU A 334 -19.96 -7.87 13.87
N THR A 335 -20.98 -7.46 13.13
CA THR A 335 -20.85 -6.41 12.12
C THR A 335 -20.69 -5.08 12.85
N SER A 336 -19.46 -4.79 13.27
CA SER A 336 -19.07 -3.42 13.61
C SER A 336 -19.20 -2.57 12.34
N LEU A 337 -20.39 -1.99 12.15
CA LEU A 337 -20.57 -0.80 11.32
C LEU A 337 -19.79 0.30 12.03
N GLY A 338 -18.53 0.48 11.62
CA GLY A 338 -17.64 1.41 12.30
C GLY A 338 -18.30 2.79 12.46
N LYS A 339 -18.10 3.37 13.63
CA LYS A 339 -19.00 4.41 14.17
C LYS A 339 -18.83 5.78 13.49
N GLY A 340 -17.87 5.93 12.58
CA GLY A 340 -17.53 7.20 11.91
C GLY A 340 -18.38 7.51 10.66
N PHE A 341 -18.60 8.80 10.39
CA PHE A 341 -19.30 9.28 9.19
C PHE A 341 -18.68 8.75 7.89
N LEU A 342 -17.35 8.81 7.78
CA LEU A 342 -16.60 8.35 6.61
C LEU A 342 -16.78 6.84 6.37
N GLU A 343 -16.95 6.08 7.45
CA GLU A 343 -17.10 4.63 7.37
C GLU A 343 -18.51 4.21 6.97
N LYS A 344 -19.53 4.94 7.43
CA LYS A 344 -20.92 4.81 6.95
C LYS A 344 -21.05 5.20 5.49
N LEU A 345 -20.37 6.28 5.07
CA LEU A 345 -20.32 6.71 3.67
C LEU A 345 -19.71 5.64 2.78
N LEU A 346 -18.52 5.13 3.15
CA LEU A 346 -17.85 4.05 2.42
C LEU A 346 -18.70 2.78 2.33
N PHE A 347 -19.39 2.41 3.41
CA PHE A 347 -20.31 1.28 3.40
C PHE A 347 -21.49 1.48 2.44
N GLY A 348 -22.08 2.68 2.44
CA GLY A 348 -23.14 3.04 1.49
C GLY A 348 -22.67 3.00 0.03
N LEU A 349 -21.49 3.55 -0.25
CA LEU A 349 -20.87 3.50 -1.59
C LEU A 349 -20.55 2.06 -2.02
N ALA A 350 -20.07 1.21 -1.12
CA ALA A 350 -19.81 -0.20 -1.40
C ALA A 350 -21.10 -0.98 -1.72
N LEU A 351 -22.19 -0.74 -0.98
CA LEU A 351 -23.50 -1.32 -1.28
C LEU A 351 -24.02 -0.86 -2.64
N LEU A 352 -23.93 0.44 -2.93
CA LEU A 352 -24.32 1.01 -4.21
C LEU A 352 -23.50 0.41 -5.36
N SER A 353 -22.21 0.19 -5.14
CA SER A 353 -21.32 -0.48 -6.09
C SER A 353 -21.76 -1.91 -6.40
N TYR A 354 -22.16 -2.69 -5.39
CA TYR A 354 -22.73 -4.03 -5.61
C TYR A 354 -24.09 -3.98 -6.30
N THR A 355 -24.95 -3.03 -5.96
CA THR A 355 -26.22 -2.83 -6.65
C THR A 355 -25.99 -2.48 -8.12
N TRP A 356 -25.03 -1.60 -8.41
CA TRP A 356 -24.64 -1.24 -9.77
C TRP A 356 -24.15 -2.45 -10.56
N LEU A 357 -23.25 -3.26 -9.98
CA LEU A 357 -22.75 -4.49 -10.60
C LEU A 357 -23.88 -5.51 -10.84
N ALA A 358 -24.78 -5.67 -9.87
CA ALA A 358 -25.93 -6.55 -9.99
C ALA A 358 -26.87 -6.10 -11.12
N ILE A 359 -27.18 -4.79 -11.20
CA ILE A 359 -27.98 -4.24 -12.30
C ILE A 359 -27.26 -4.45 -13.65
N GLY A 360 -25.95 -4.19 -13.72
CA GLY A 360 -25.14 -4.43 -14.92
C GLY A 360 -25.21 -5.88 -15.40
N LEU A 361 -25.20 -6.86 -14.50
CA LEU A 361 -25.37 -8.28 -14.84
C LEU A 361 -26.73 -8.64 -15.44
N PHE A 362 -27.77 -7.81 -15.23
CA PHE A 362 -29.11 -8.04 -15.78
C PHE A 362 -29.45 -7.15 -16.98
N VAL A 363 -28.63 -6.13 -17.27
CA VAL A 363 -28.86 -5.15 -18.35
C VAL A 363 -27.92 -5.39 -19.55
N VAL A 364 -26.82 -6.13 -19.35
CA VAL A 364 -25.95 -6.67 -20.41
C VAL A 364 -26.49 -8.02 -20.87
#